data_AF-A0A4V1PTD7-F1
#
_entry.id   AF-A0A4V1PTD7-F1
#
_cell.length_a   1.000
_cell.length_b   1.000
_cell.length_c   1.000
_cell.angle_alpha   90.00
_cell.angle_beta   90.00
_cell.angle_gamma   90.00
#
_symmetry.space_group_name_H-M   'P 1'
#
loop_
_entity.id
_entity.type
_entity.pdbx_description
1 polymer ?
#
loop_
_entity_poly.entity_id
_entity_poly.type
_entity_poly.pdbx_seq_one_letter_code
_entity_poly.pdbx_strand_id
1 'polypeptide(L)'
;MSNKEISILHVNELLTKLYDSLDNDTAKKATQKAYNKINRPTKLSAKFKEVPEAIENLKSGLSRLSLAKQNRLTKEQEEIIYELTKLSRRSFQKGFEGLLFAGVWSAQ
;
A
#
# COMPACT_ATOMS: atom_id res chain seq x y z
N MET A 1 5.72 -21.75 3.27
CA MET A 1 5.19 -20.47 2.77
C MET A 1 6.05 -20.01 1.61
N SER A 2 5.42 -19.50 0.55
CA SER A 2 6.12 -18.88 -0.58
C SER A 2 6.60 -17.47 -0.24
N ASN A 3 7.65 -16.97 -0.90
CA ASN A 3 8.13 -15.60 -0.74
C ASN A 3 7.02 -14.55 -0.99
N LYS A 4 6.05 -14.85 -1.87
CA LYS A 4 4.91 -13.98 -2.15
C LYS A 4 3.93 -13.89 -0.98
N GLU A 5 3.68 -15.00 -0.29
CA GLU A 5 2.87 -15.01 0.93
C GLU A 5 3.54 -14.22 2.05
N ILE A 6 4.85 -14.41 2.25
CA ILE A 6 5.62 -13.68 3.26
C ILE A 6 5.56 -12.17 3.00
N SER A 7 5.76 -11.73 1.75
CA SER A 7 5.65 -10.31 1.39
C SER A 7 4.25 -9.74 1.66
N ILE A 8 3.18 -10.48 1.36
CA ILE A 8 1.81 -10.01 1.61
C ILE A 8 1.52 -9.95 3.12
N LEU A 9 1.95 -10.95 3.89
CA LEU A 9 1.82 -10.94 5.35
C LEU A 9 2.54 -9.74 5.95
N HIS A 10 3.76 -9.46 5.51
CA HIS A 10 4.53 -8.31 6.00
C HIS A 10 3.85 -6.96 5.68
N VAL A 11 3.25 -6.82 4.48
CA VAL A 11 2.46 -5.63 4.13
C VAL A 11 1.23 -5.51 5.04
N ASN A 12 0.53 -6.62 5.29
CA ASN A 12 -0.62 -6.66 6.18
C ASN A 12 -0.24 -6.27 7.62
N GLU A 13 0.86 -6.79 8.15
CA GLU A 13 1.37 -6.44 9.48
C GLU A 13 1.68 -4.95 9.61
N LEU A 14 2.33 -4.36 8.61
CA LEU A 14 2.62 -2.91 8.59
C LEU A 14 1.34 -2.07 8.48
N LEU A 15 0.35 -2.51 7.69
CA LEU A 15 -0.94 -1.83 7.60
C LEU A 15 -1.72 -1.89 8.92
N THR A 16 -1.69 -3.02 9.61
CA THR A 16 -2.31 -3.16 10.94
C THR A 16 -1.60 -2.25 11.96
N LYS A 17 -0.26 -2.26 12.01
CA LYS A 17 0.50 -1.36 12.89
C LYS A 17 0.20 0.12 12.61
N LEU A 18 0.10 0.49 11.33
CA LEU A 18 -0.28 1.85 10.95
C LEU A 18 -1.70 2.17 11.41
N TYR A 19 -2.65 1.25 11.24
CA TYR A 19 -4.03 1.46 11.68
C TYR A 19 -4.13 1.68 13.20
N ASP A 20 -3.44 0.84 13.97
CA ASP A 20 -3.49 0.86 15.43
C ASP A 20 -2.81 2.10 16.01
N SER A 21 -1.77 2.61 15.34
CA SER A 21 -1.03 3.81 15.76
C SER A 21 -1.68 5.13 15.37
N LEU A 22 -2.65 5.14 14.46
CA LEU A 22 -3.33 6.37 14.03
C LEU A 22 -4.40 6.78 15.05
N ASP A 23 -4.57 8.09 15.27
CA ASP A 23 -5.67 8.63 16.09
C ASP A 23 -6.80 9.21 15.23
N ASN A 24 -6.53 9.47 13.94
CA ASN A 24 -7.48 10.08 13.03
C ASN A 24 -8.35 9.03 12.32
N ASP A 25 -9.68 9.11 12.46
CA ASP A 25 -10.62 8.17 11.84
C ASP A 25 -10.54 8.13 10.31
N THR A 26 -10.31 9.27 9.66
CA THR A 26 -10.18 9.32 8.20
C THR A 26 -8.91 8.62 7.74
N ALA A 27 -7.81 8.79 8.47
CA ALA A 27 -6.57 8.08 8.23
C ALA A 27 -6.73 6.57 8.47
N LYS A 28 -7.40 6.17 9.55
CA LYS A 28 -7.74 4.75 9.82
C LYS A 28 -8.57 4.14 8.69
N LYS A 29 -9.59 4.85 8.21
CA LYS A 29 -10.42 4.42 7.08
C LYS A 29 -9.59 4.27 5.79
N ALA A 30 -8.64 5.17 5.55
CA ALA A 30 -7.73 5.05 4.40
C ALA A 30 -6.85 3.79 4.51
N THR A 31 -6.26 3.53 5.68
CA THR A 31 -5.43 2.35 5.95
C THR A 31 -6.25 1.06 5.81
N GLN A 32 -7.45 1.02 6.37
CA GLN A 32 -8.35 -0.14 6.25
C GLN A 32 -8.79 -0.38 4.80
N LYS A 33 -9.04 0.69 4.03
CA LYS A 33 -9.36 0.58 2.61
C LYS A 33 -8.21 -0.08 1.83
N ALA A 34 -6.96 0.28 2.12
CA ALA A 34 -5.80 -0.35 1.51
C ALA A 34 -5.70 -1.84 1.87
N TYR A 35 -5.84 -2.18 3.15
CA TYR A 35 -5.86 -3.57 3.62
C TYR A 35 -6.95 -4.41 2.93
N ASN A 36 -8.17 -3.88 2.86
CA ASN A 36 -9.30 -4.55 2.22
C ASN A 36 -9.08 -4.71 0.71
N LYS A 37 -8.52 -3.70 0.02
CA LYS A 37 -8.20 -3.80 -1.40
C LYS A 37 -7.22 -4.95 -1.69
N ILE A 38 -6.15 -5.06 -0.89
CA ILE A 38 -5.14 -6.12 -1.02
C ILE A 38 -5.73 -7.50 -0.71
N ASN A 39 -6.59 -7.60 0.31
CA ASN A 39 -7.08 -8.90 0.80
C ASN A 39 -8.40 -9.37 0.19
N ARG A 40 -9.09 -8.53 -0.58
CA ARG A 40 -10.35 -8.88 -1.27
C ARG A 40 -10.20 -10.06 -2.25
N PRO A 41 -9.15 -10.15 -3.08
CA PRO A 41 -8.98 -11.30 -3.96
C PRO A 41 -8.54 -12.56 -3.19
N THR A 42 -9.12 -13.72 -3.50
CA THR A 42 -8.71 -14.99 -2.85
C THR A 42 -7.34 -15.48 -3.36
N LYS A 43 -7.02 -15.22 -4.63
CA LYS A 43 -5.79 -15.69 -5.27
C LYS A 43 -4.59 -14.82 -4.87
N LEU A 44 -3.52 -15.45 -4.39
CA LEU A 44 -2.29 -14.78 -3.97
C LEU A 44 -1.69 -13.86 -5.06
N SER A 45 -1.69 -14.33 -6.32
CA SER A 45 -1.19 -13.54 -7.45
C SER A 45 -2.00 -12.28 -7.71
N ALA A 46 -3.32 -12.31 -7.47
CA ALA A 46 -4.18 -11.14 -7.58
C ALA A 46 -3.92 -10.17 -6.42
N LYS A 47 -3.84 -10.67 -5.18
CA LYS A 47 -3.44 -9.85 -4.02
C LYS A 47 -2.13 -9.10 -4.27
N PHE A 48 -1.15 -9.79 -4.86
CA PHE A 48 0.17 -9.22 -5.17
C PHE A 48 0.11 -8.06 -6.17
N LYS A 49 -0.83 -8.08 -7.12
CA LYS A 49 -1.02 -7.01 -8.09
C LYS A 49 -1.70 -5.77 -7.50
N GLU A 50 -2.50 -5.95 -6.45
CA GLU A 50 -3.20 -4.85 -5.78
C GLU A 50 -2.29 -4.01 -4.87
N VAL A 51 -1.20 -4.59 -4.36
CA VAL A 51 -0.32 -3.94 -3.38
C VAL A 51 0.21 -2.58 -3.85
N PRO A 52 0.81 -2.43 -5.05
CA PRO A 52 1.36 -1.16 -5.47
C PRO A 52 0.34 -0.01 -5.44
N GLU A 53 -0.82 -0.25 -6.05
CA GLU A 53 -1.87 0.76 -6.18
C GLU A 53 -2.54 1.05 -4.83
N ALA A 54 -2.75 0.03 -3.98
CA ALA A 54 -3.34 0.21 -2.66
C ALA A 54 -2.43 1.07 -1.75
N ILE A 55 -1.12 0.83 -1.77
CA ILE A 55 -0.15 1.58 -0.97
C ILE A 55 0.04 3.01 -1.50
N GLU A 56 0.05 3.20 -2.83
CA GLU A 56 0.12 4.55 -3.42
C GLU A 56 -1.11 5.39 -3.06
N ASN A 57 -2.30 4.82 -3.17
CA ASN A 57 -3.55 5.48 -2.79
C ASN A 57 -3.58 5.84 -1.30
N LEU A 58 -3.10 4.94 -0.43
CA LEU A 58 -2.94 5.20 1.00
C LEU A 58 -2.02 6.39 1.25
N LYS A 59 -0.82 6.37 0.67
CA LYS A 59 0.16 7.45 0.81
C LYS A 59 -0.43 8.80 0.37
N SER A 60 -1.06 8.83 -0.81
CA SER A 60 -1.72 10.04 -1.33
C SER A 60 -2.81 10.56 -0.39
N GLY A 61 -3.64 9.66 0.15
CA GLY A 61 -4.67 10.00 1.12
C GLY A 61 -4.10 10.62 2.40
N LEU A 62 -3.08 9.99 2.98
CA LEU A 62 -2.44 10.50 4.21
C LEU A 62 -1.71 11.82 3.97
N SER A 63 -1.03 11.99 2.84
CA SER A 63 -0.39 13.27 2.48
C SER A 63 -1.41 14.39 2.34
N ARG A 64 -2.59 14.14 1.73
CA ARG A 64 -3.66 15.15 1.64
C ARG A 64 -4.19 15.55 3.01
N LEU A 65 -4.39 14.58 3.92
CA LEU A 65 -4.82 14.86 5.29
C LEU A 65 -3.77 15.69 6.06
N SER A 66 -2.49 15.39 5.86
CA SER A 66 -1.38 16.15 6.45
C SER A 66 -1.34 17.59 5.95
N LEU A 67 -1.43 17.79 4.63
CA LEU A 67 -1.48 19.11 4.01
C LEU A 67 -2.70 19.94 4.44
N ALA A 68 -3.85 19.29 4.60
CA ALA A 68 -5.07 19.92 5.10
C ALA A 68 -5.05 20.18 6.62
N LYS A 69 -3.95 19.85 7.32
CA LYS A 69 -3.82 19.91 8.79
C LYS A 69 -4.88 19.09 9.54
N GLN A 70 -5.50 18.13 8.87
CA GLN A 70 -6.52 17.23 9.44
C GLN A 70 -5.90 16.02 10.14
N ASN A 71 -4.63 15.74 9.87
CA ASN A 71 -3.85 14.71 10.54
C ASN A 71 -2.40 15.18 10.67
N ARG A 72 -1.73 14.88 11.78
CA ARG A 72 -0.27 15.05 11.89
C ARG A 72 0.32 13.68 12.14
N LEU A 73 1.06 13.19 11.16
CA LEU A 73 1.72 11.90 11.30
C LEU A 73 2.85 12.01 12.32
N THR A 74 2.96 11.03 13.20
CA THR A 74 4.14 10.89 14.05
C THR A 74 5.30 10.34 13.22
N LYS A 75 6.52 10.51 13.72
CA LYS A 75 7.71 9.95 13.07
C LYS A 75 7.59 8.43 12.83
N GLU A 76 7.05 7.71 13.81
CA GLU A 76 6.83 6.26 13.70
C GLU A 76 5.85 5.90 12.58
N GLN A 77 4.74 6.64 12.45
CA GLN A 77 3.78 6.44 11.36
C GLN A 77 4.40 6.72 9.99
N GLU A 78 5.24 7.76 9.88
CA GLU A 78 5.98 8.08 8.65
C GLU A 78 6.99 6.98 8.27
N GLU A 79 7.69 6.40 9.26
CA GLU A 79 8.59 5.26 9.05
C GLU A 79 7.83 4.03 8.54
N ILE A 80 6.64 3.74 9.10
CA ILE A 80 5.80 2.64 8.62
C ILE A 80 5.36 2.87 7.16
N ILE A 81 4.94 4.09 6.81
CA ILE A 81 4.54 4.45 5.44
C ILE A 81 5.74 4.34 4.48
N TYR A 82 6.93 4.73 4.92
CA TYR A 82 8.15 4.61 4.14
C TYR A 82 8.49 3.14 3.84
N GLU A 83 8.46 2.26 4.84
CA GLU A 83 8.72 0.83 4.64
C GLU A 83 7.64 0.17 3.76
N LEU A 84 6.35 0.52 3.93
CA LEU A 84 5.28 0.09 3.02
C LEU A 84 5.56 0.50 1.57
N THR A 85 5.99 1.74 1.33
CA THR A 85 6.30 2.26 -0.01
C THR A 85 7.50 1.53 -0.61
N LYS A 86 8.55 1.31 0.18
CA LYS A 86 9.78 0.63 -0.24
C LYS A 86 9.54 -0.84 -0.58
N LEU A 87 8.75 -1.55 0.24
CA LEU A 87 8.36 -2.93 -0.01
C LEU A 87 7.49 -3.05 -1.27
N SER A 88 6.49 -2.19 -1.39
CA SER A 88 5.64 -2.09 -2.59
C SER A 88 6.48 -1.98 -3.88
N ARG A 89 7.46 -1.07 -3.90
CA ARG A 89 8.36 -0.88 -5.05
C ARG A 89 9.28 -2.08 -5.29
N ARG A 90 9.95 -2.60 -4.26
CA ARG A 90 10.97 -3.64 -4.42
C ARG A 90 10.40 -5.01 -4.74
N SER A 91 9.32 -5.38 -4.06
CA SER A 91 8.78 -6.74 -4.10
C SER A 91 7.64 -6.88 -5.09
N PHE A 92 6.86 -5.83 -5.34
CA PHE A 92 5.62 -5.92 -6.09
C PHE A 92 5.67 -5.24 -7.48
N GLN A 93 6.51 -4.21 -7.68
CA GLN A 93 6.60 -3.52 -8.98
C GLN A 93 7.50 -4.18 -10.05
N LYS A 94 8.38 -5.13 -9.70
CA LYS A 94 9.25 -5.80 -10.69
C LYS A 94 8.52 -6.52 -11.83
N GLY A 95 7.22 -6.81 -11.68
CA GLY A 95 6.36 -7.30 -12.78
C GLY A 95 5.33 -6.29 -13.30
N PHE A 96 5.24 -5.10 -12.68
CA PHE A 96 4.27 -4.05 -13.02
C PHE A 96 4.84 -3.08 -14.06
N GLU A 97 6.16 -2.84 -14.07
CA GLU A 97 6.83 -2.03 -15.10
C GLU A 97 6.58 -2.61 -16.51
N GLY A 98 6.69 -3.93 -16.68
CA GLY A 98 6.36 -4.59 -17.97
C GLY A 98 4.88 -4.44 -18.39
N LEU A 99 3.96 -4.26 -17.43
CA LEU A 99 2.52 -4.10 -17.69
C LEU A 99 2.14 -2.65 -18.02
N LEU A 100 2.77 -1.66 -17.37
CA LEU A 100 2.60 -0.25 -17.71
C LEU A 100 3.21 0.07 -19.09
N PHE A 101 4.37 -0.51 -19.42
CA PHE A 101 4.97 -0.33 -20.75
C PHE A 101 4.29 -1.17 -21.84
N ALA A 102 3.67 -2.31 -21.52
CA ALA A 102 2.88 -3.07 -22.51
C ALA A 102 1.66 -2.29 -23.02
N GLY A 103 1.01 -1.49 -22.17
CA GLY A 103 -0.09 -0.61 -22.56
C GLY A 103 0.36 0.61 -23.40
N VAL A 104 1.63 0.99 -23.34
CA VAL A 104 2.20 2.11 -24.13
C VAL A 104 2.69 1.62 -25.51
N TRP A 105 3.11 0.37 -25.64
CA TRP A 105 3.55 -0.21 -26.94
C TRP A 105 2.42 -0.70 -27.85
N SER A 106 1.18 -0.81 -27.35
CA SER A 106 0.02 -1.25 -28.15
C SER A 106 -0.88 -0.10 -28.64
N ALA A 107 -0.47 1.15 -28.41
CA ALA A 107 -1.06 2.34 -29.02
C ALA A 107 -0.08 2.89 -30.07
N GLN A 108 0.03 2.19 -31.20
CA GLN A 108 0.72 2.65 -32.40
C GLN A 108 -0.30 2.78 -33.54
#